data_AF-A0A2I1CZV9-F1
#
_entry.id   AF-A0A2I1CZV9-F1
#
_cell.length_a   1.000
_cell.length_b   1.000
_cell.length_c   1.000
_cell.angle_alpha   90.00
_cell.angle_beta   90.00
_cell.angle_gamma   90.00
#
_symmetry.space_group_name_H-M   'P 1'
#
loop_
_entity.id
_entity.type
_entity.pdbx_description
1 polymer ?
#
loop_
_entity_poly.entity_id
_entity_poly.type
_entity_poly.pdbx_seq_one_letter_code
_entity_poly.pdbx_strand_id
1 'polypeptide(L)'
;MTAPTSPQPHLNNSIQQVTTNTWLISHTHFLPHSSSPPPPPPPSPPPSKTPTDAAAHWSDSNGGHFTLTTAPKPYPDSKPLTESSSPISRVHAVNNQSAVWRAGEAFIKAHHTDHPHTTREHITLQFLQDQHVHGFVFPDVYAHFECDSRYFLIVSRVEGQLLEEAWPSMDETLRRYYIGKVADICHNLAVWKGDTSAA
;
A
#
# COMPACT_ATOMS: atom_id res chain seq x y z
N MET A 1 -28.71 23.68 -11.17
CA MET A 1 -27.87 23.22 -12.30
C MET A 1 -26.65 22.54 -11.70
N THR A 2 -26.69 21.23 -11.54
CA THR A 2 -25.54 20.41 -11.15
C THR A 2 -24.64 20.29 -12.38
N ALA A 3 -23.37 20.70 -12.25
CA ALA A 3 -22.39 20.49 -13.31
C ALA A 3 -22.30 18.99 -13.63
N PRO A 4 -22.15 18.58 -14.89
CA PRO A 4 -21.89 17.19 -15.22
C PRO A 4 -20.58 16.78 -14.56
N THR A 5 -20.66 15.86 -13.60
CA THR A 5 -19.50 15.21 -13.00
C THR A 5 -18.71 14.59 -14.14
N SER A 6 -17.51 15.11 -14.41
CA SER A 6 -16.59 14.45 -15.35
C SER A 6 -16.49 12.97 -14.96
N PRO A 7 -16.56 12.03 -15.92
CA PRO A 7 -16.46 10.63 -15.60
C PRO A 7 -15.15 10.40 -14.86
N GLN A 8 -15.25 9.94 -13.62
CA GLN A 8 -14.08 9.68 -12.80
C GLN A 8 -13.19 8.65 -13.53
N PRO A 9 -11.89 8.92 -13.74
CA PRO A 9 -11.02 8.04 -14.52
C PRO A 9 -11.00 6.65 -13.90
N HIS A 10 -10.87 5.57 -14.67
CA HIS A 10 -10.83 4.20 -14.13
C HIS A 10 -9.81 4.06 -12.97
N LEU A 11 -10.11 3.29 -11.92
CA LEU A 11 -9.27 3.06 -10.73
C LEU A 11 -7.88 2.54 -11.10
N ASN A 12 -7.81 1.68 -12.12
CA ASN A 12 -6.53 1.17 -12.64
C ASN A 12 -5.64 2.27 -13.28
N ASN A 13 -6.18 3.47 -13.50
CA ASN A 13 -5.48 4.65 -13.99
C ASN A 13 -5.23 5.69 -12.88
N SER A 14 -5.34 5.28 -11.61
CA SER A 14 -5.09 6.15 -10.46
C SER A 14 -3.63 6.58 -10.35
N ILE A 15 -2.70 5.80 -10.91
CA ILE A 15 -1.30 6.20 -11.02
C ILE A 15 -1.03 6.56 -12.48
N GLN A 16 -0.49 7.75 -12.69
CA GLN A 16 -0.17 8.29 -14.01
C GLN A 16 1.28 8.75 -14.04
N GLN A 17 1.94 8.55 -15.18
CA GLN A 17 3.32 8.98 -15.38
C GLN A 17 3.35 10.46 -15.75
N VAL A 18 4.16 11.24 -15.03
CA VAL A 18 4.45 12.65 -15.37
C VAL A 18 5.77 12.74 -16.13
N THR A 19 6.81 12.14 -15.58
CA THR A 19 8.14 12.03 -16.20
C THR A 19 8.64 10.59 -16.09
N THR A 20 9.84 10.30 -16.60
CA THR A 20 10.47 8.98 -16.44
C THR A 20 10.64 8.57 -14.97
N ASN A 21 10.82 9.54 -14.07
CA ASN A 21 11.13 9.31 -12.65
C ASN A 21 10.07 9.92 -11.70
N THR A 22 8.88 10.25 -12.20
CA THR A 22 7.85 10.89 -11.38
C THR A 22 6.46 10.46 -11.82
N TRP A 23 5.66 10.07 -10.83
CA TRP A 23 4.27 9.65 -11.01
C TRP A 23 3.32 10.49 -10.17
N LEU A 24 2.08 10.58 -10.63
CA LEU A 24 0.97 11.25 -9.97
C LEU A 24 -0.03 10.21 -9.51
N ILE A 25 -0.44 10.25 -8.24
CA ILE A 25 -1.44 9.37 -7.63
C ILE A 25 -2.72 10.17 -7.38
N SER A 26 -3.82 9.76 -8.03
CA SER A 26 -5.17 10.35 -7.96
C SER A 26 -5.20 11.88 -8.05
N HIS A 27 -4.27 12.47 -8.78
CA HIS A 27 -4.11 13.92 -8.91
C HIS A 27 -3.82 14.69 -7.62
N THR A 28 -3.43 14.01 -6.53
CA THR A 28 -3.19 14.65 -5.23
C THR A 28 -1.77 14.48 -4.73
N HIS A 29 -1.11 13.39 -5.08
CA HIS A 29 0.22 13.07 -4.57
C HIS A 29 1.21 12.81 -5.71
N PHE A 30 2.42 13.32 -5.53
CA PHE A 30 3.56 12.97 -6.34
C PHE A 30 4.37 11.86 -5.70
N LEU A 31 4.89 11.02 -6.58
CA LEU A 31 5.80 9.95 -6.28
C LEU A 31 7.06 10.13 -7.15
N PRO A 32 8.00 11.02 -6.78
CA PRO A 32 9.33 11.01 -7.36
C PRO A 32 10.10 9.75 -6.98
N HIS A 33 10.89 9.27 -7.93
CA HIS A 33 11.98 8.30 -7.73
C HIS A 33 13.32 9.02 -7.90
N SER A 34 14.24 8.77 -6.98
CA SER A 34 15.61 9.22 -7.07
C SER A 34 16.54 8.02 -7.08
N SER A 35 17.52 8.01 -7.99
CA SER A 35 18.61 7.02 -7.99
C SER A 35 19.70 7.32 -6.95
N SER A 36 19.56 8.39 -6.18
CA SER A 36 20.43 8.68 -5.03
C SER A 36 19.96 7.91 -3.79
N PRO A 37 20.87 7.57 -2.86
CA PRO A 37 20.47 6.99 -1.59
C PRO A 37 19.46 7.92 -0.87
N PRO A 38 18.50 7.34 -0.12
CA PRO A 38 17.55 8.12 0.63
C PRO A 38 18.27 8.99 1.67
N PRO A 39 17.71 10.16 2.03
CA PRO A 39 18.18 10.89 3.20
C PRO A 39 18.08 9.97 4.43
N PRO A 40 18.95 10.15 5.45
CA PRO A 40 18.88 9.35 6.67
C PRO A 40 17.47 9.46 7.29
N PRO A 41 16.93 8.36 7.86
CA PRO A 41 15.61 8.38 8.44
C PRO A 41 15.53 9.46 9.53
N PRO A 42 14.39 10.17 9.66
CA PRO A 42 14.20 11.06 10.79
C PRO A 42 14.29 10.25 12.09
N PRO A 43 14.80 10.82 13.19
CA PRO A 43 14.79 10.16 14.49
C PRO A 43 13.36 9.73 14.82
N SER A 44 13.21 8.48 15.29
CA SER A 44 11.91 7.87 15.58
C SER A 44 11.02 8.84 16.37
N PRO A 45 9.84 9.23 15.84
CA PRO A 45 8.95 10.11 16.58
C PRO A 45 8.38 9.36 17.80
N PRO A 46 8.08 10.06 18.92
CA PRO A 46 7.36 9.46 20.03
C PRO A 46 5.99 8.91 19.56
N PRO A 47 5.40 7.91 20.27
CA PRO A 47 4.22 7.15 19.84
C PRO A 47 2.89 7.96 19.90
N SER A 48 2.93 9.26 19.64
CA SER A 48 1.74 10.07 19.47
C SER A 48 2.06 11.22 18.52
N LYS A 49 1.61 11.08 17.27
CA LYS A 49 1.18 12.15 16.35
C LYS A 49 0.98 11.50 14.98
N THR A 50 -0.21 11.66 14.43
CA THR A 50 -0.52 11.39 13.03
C THR A 50 0.64 11.86 12.14
N PRO A 51 1.17 11.04 11.22
CA PRO A 51 2.17 11.49 10.27
C PRO A 51 1.48 12.39 9.23
N THR A 52 1.25 13.64 9.58
CA THR A 52 0.53 14.60 8.73
C THR A 52 1.46 15.47 7.88
N ASP A 53 2.79 15.42 8.05
CA ASP A 53 3.69 16.25 7.21
C ASP A 53 5.07 15.66 6.88
N ALA A 54 5.40 14.46 7.38
CA ALA A 54 6.64 13.79 6.96
C ALA A 54 6.40 13.07 5.64
N ALA A 55 7.11 13.48 4.58
CA ALA A 55 7.07 12.77 3.30
C ALA A 55 7.48 11.30 3.50
N ALA A 56 6.55 10.38 3.23
CA ALA A 56 6.83 8.96 3.30
C ALA A 56 7.86 8.60 2.23
N HIS A 57 8.86 7.79 2.56
CA HIS A 57 9.87 7.34 1.62
C HIS A 57 10.23 5.88 1.85
N TRP A 58 10.63 5.20 0.79
CA TRP A 58 11.04 3.80 0.83
C TRP A 58 12.06 3.46 -0.25
N SER A 59 12.83 2.41 -0.02
CA SER A 59 13.90 1.96 -0.92
C SER A 59 13.35 1.35 -2.21
N ASP A 60 14.13 1.46 -3.29
CA ASP A 60 13.88 0.74 -4.55
C ASP A 60 14.66 -0.59 -4.67
N SER A 61 15.33 -1.00 -3.59
CA SER A 61 16.29 -2.13 -3.48
C SER A 61 17.54 -2.06 -4.37
N ASN A 62 17.70 -1.02 -5.18
CA ASN A 62 18.81 -0.79 -6.10
C ASN A 62 19.60 0.49 -5.78
N GLY A 63 19.52 0.96 -4.53
CA GLY A 63 20.25 2.14 -4.04
C GLY A 63 19.55 3.48 -4.27
N GLY A 64 18.39 3.47 -4.93
CA GLY A 64 17.49 4.60 -5.03
C GLY A 64 16.36 4.54 -4.00
N HIS A 65 15.44 5.49 -4.11
CA HIS A 65 14.27 5.57 -3.24
C HIS A 65 13.10 6.29 -3.91
N PHE A 66 11.91 6.01 -3.40
CA PHE A 66 10.70 6.74 -3.69
C PHE A 66 10.37 7.69 -2.55
N THR A 67 9.77 8.83 -2.87
CA THR A 67 9.22 9.75 -1.87
C THR A 67 7.79 10.10 -2.24
N LEU A 68 6.86 10.08 -1.29
CA LEU A 68 5.49 10.52 -1.46
C LEU A 68 5.35 11.96 -0.94
N THR A 69 4.87 12.86 -1.79
CA THR A 69 4.64 14.27 -1.46
C THR A 69 3.30 14.74 -2.02
N THR A 70 2.78 15.87 -1.54
CA THR A 70 1.61 16.51 -2.15
C THR A 70 1.97 17.07 -3.53
N ALA A 71 1.09 16.85 -4.52
CA ALA A 71 1.29 17.37 -5.86
C ALA A 71 1.10 18.92 -5.88
N PRO A 72 1.96 19.66 -6.60
CA PRO A 72 1.81 21.09 -6.80
C PRO A 72 0.58 21.39 -7.67
N LYS A 73 0.02 22.59 -7.48
CA LYS A 73 -1.04 23.14 -8.33
C LYS A 73 -0.45 24.22 -9.24
N PRO A 74 -0.77 24.27 -10.54
CA PRO A 74 -1.61 23.32 -11.28
C PRO A 74 -0.95 21.95 -11.42
N TYR A 75 -1.77 20.89 -11.53
CA TYR A 75 -1.25 19.54 -11.72
C TYR A 75 -0.52 19.45 -13.06
N PRO A 76 0.62 18.76 -13.14
CA PRO A 76 1.33 18.62 -14.40
C PRO A 76 0.54 17.73 -15.36
N ASP A 77 0.85 17.84 -16.64
CA ASP A 77 0.37 16.89 -17.63
C ASP A 77 0.89 15.49 -17.29
N SER A 78 -0.02 14.51 -17.36
CA SER A 78 0.29 13.12 -17.05
C SER A 78 -0.37 12.18 -18.05
N LYS A 79 0.25 11.02 -18.24
CA LYS A 79 -0.22 9.95 -19.12
C LYS A 79 -0.45 8.66 -18.35
N PRO A 80 -1.35 7.77 -18.81
CA PRO A 80 -1.53 6.46 -18.18
C PRO A 80 -0.22 5.69 -18.05
N LEU A 81 -0.08 4.91 -16.98
CA LEU A 81 1.03 3.96 -16.86
C LEU A 81 0.98 2.94 -18.00
N THR A 82 2.11 2.76 -18.67
CA THR A 82 2.32 1.66 -19.62
C THR A 82 2.74 0.41 -18.85
N GLU A 83 2.29 -0.79 -19.25
CA GLU A 83 2.59 -2.03 -18.52
C GLU A 83 4.10 -2.34 -18.40
N SER A 84 4.93 -1.76 -19.28
CA SER A 84 6.38 -1.86 -19.27
C SER A 84 7.09 -0.76 -18.45
N SER A 85 6.39 0.07 -17.69
CA SER A 85 7.01 1.17 -16.94
C SER A 85 7.75 0.67 -15.69
N SER A 86 9.00 0.22 -15.84
CA SER A 86 9.91 0.22 -14.70
C SER A 86 10.13 1.69 -14.27
N PRO A 87 9.99 2.05 -12.99
CA PRO A 87 10.05 1.23 -11.78
C PRO A 87 8.71 0.99 -11.06
N ILE A 88 7.56 1.29 -11.68
CA ILE A 88 6.21 1.04 -11.10
C ILE A 88 5.42 0.07 -11.96
N SER A 89 5.18 -1.14 -11.46
CA SER A 89 4.43 -2.18 -12.16
C SER A 89 3.11 -2.48 -11.46
N ARG A 90 2.03 -2.65 -12.23
CA ARG A 90 0.76 -3.14 -11.69
C ARG A 90 0.86 -4.65 -11.49
N VAL A 91 0.73 -5.10 -10.25
CA VAL A 91 0.85 -6.53 -9.89
C VAL A 91 -0.50 -7.21 -9.68
N HIS A 92 -1.55 -6.42 -9.45
CA HIS A 92 -2.91 -6.92 -9.31
C HIS A 92 -3.93 -5.87 -9.73
N ALA A 93 -5.03 -6.29 -10.34
CA ALA A 93 -6.18 -5.45 -10.63
C ALA A 93 -7.43 -6.32 -10.73
N VAL A 94 -8.51 -5.88 -10.07
CA VAL A 94 -9.82 -6.53 -10.14
C VAL A 94 -10.82 -5.51 -10.65
N ASN A 95 -11.13 -5.63 -11.95
CA ASN A 95 -12.01 -4.72 -12.66
C ASN A 95 -11.65 -3.25 -12.35
N ASN A 96 -12.65 -2.45 -12.00
CA ASN A 96 -12.51 -1.06 -11.56
C ASN A 96 -12.54 -0.91 -10.03
N GLN A 97 -12.50 -2.00 -9.26
CA GLN A 97 -12.77 -1.96 -7.81
C GLN A 97 -11.51 -1.88 -6.95
N SER A 98 -10.44 -2.54 -7.38
CA SER A 98 -9.17 -2.59 -6.65
C SER A 98 -8.00 -2.76 -7.59
N ALA A 99 -6.87 -2.13 -7.25
CA ALA A 99 -5.61 -2.29 -7.95
C ALA A 99 -4.44 -2.18 -6.98
N VAL A 100 -3.37 -2.91 -7.29
CA VAL A 100 -2.12 -2.90 -6.54
C VAL A 100 -0.97 -2.71 -7.50
N TRP A 101 -0.10 -1.76 -7.17
CA TRP A 101 1.15 -1.51 -7.86
C TRP A 101 2.33 -1.79 -6.93
N ARG A 102 3.42 -2.31 -7.50
CA ARG A 102 4.72 -2.38 -6.84
C ARG A 102 5.54 -1.16 -7.27
N ALA A 103 6.15 -0.50 -6.29
CA ALA A 103 7.14 0.55 -6.50
C ALA A 103 8.31 0.27 -5.56
N GLY A 104 9.37 -0.36 -6.06
CA GLY A 104 10.49 -0.78 -5.22
C GLY A 104 10.09 -1.78 -4.13
N GLU A 105 10.42 -1.45 -2.88
CA GLU A 105 10.10 -2.21 -1.66
C GLU A 105 8.78 -1.78 -0.99
N ALA A 106 7.85 -1.19 -1.76
CA ALA A 106 6.49 -0.91 -1.30
C ALA A 106 5.42 -1.38 -2.30
N PHE A 107 4.23 -1.60 -1.74
CA PHE A 107 3.00 -1.75 -2.51
C PHE A 107 2.10 -0.54 -2.31
N ILE A 108 1.55 -0.04 -3.42
CA ILE A 108 0.51 0.98 -3.45
C ILE A 108 -0.80 0.25 -3.76
N LYS A 109 -1.75 0.27 -2.83
CA LYS A 109 -3.06 -0.37 -2.96
C LYS A 109 -4.11 0.72 -3.11
N ALA A 110 -5.01 0.60 -4.07
CA ALA A 110 -6.17 1.47 -4.22
C ALA A 110 -7.44 0.64 -4.29
N HIS A 111 -8.51 1.09 -3.62
CA HIS A 111 -9.85 0.52 -3.77
C HIS A 111 -10.93 1.59 -3.60
N HIS A 112 -12.13 1.32 -4.11
CA HIS A 112 -13.27 2.20 -3.92
C HIS A 112 -13.78 2.20 -2.47
N THR A 113 -14.19 3.36 -1.98
CA THR A 113 -14.73 3.54 -0.62
C THR A 113 -16.24 3.33 -0.57
N ASP A 114 -16.76 2.29 -1.23
CA ASP A 114 -18.20 2.04 -1.35
C ASP A 114 -18.85 1.66 -0.01
N HIS A 115 -18.04 1.30 0.99
CA HIS A 115 -18.48 0.90 2.32
C HIS A 115 -17.83 1.82 3.36
N PRO A 116 -18.47 2.95 3.73
CA PRO A 116 -17.88 3.93 4.65
C PRO A 116 -17.72 3.40 6.09
N HIS A 117 -18.45 2.34 6.45
CA HIS A 117 -18.41 1.73 7.78
C HIS A 117 -17.41 0.56 7.90
N THR A 118 -16.71 0.21 6.82
CA THR A 118 -15.68 -0.84 6.89
C THR A 118 -14.42 -0.27 7.52
N THR A 119 -13.91 -0.94 8.56
CA THR A 119 -12.62 -0.63 9.16
C THR A 119 -11.54 -0.62 8.09
N ARG A 120 -10.81 0.50 7.99
CA ARG A 120 -9.75 0.65 7.00
C ARG A 120 -8.57 -0.26 7.34
N GLU A 121 -7.92 -0.81 6.31
CA GLU A 121 -6.81 -1.74 6.48
C GLU A 121 -5.66 -1.16 7.32
N HIS A 122 -5.37 0.15 7.23
CA HIS A 122 -4.35 0.78 8.08
C HIS A 122 -4.68 0.71 9.58
N ILE A 123 -5.96 0.78 9.94
CA ILE A 123 -6.41 0.65 11.34
C ILE A 123 -6.19 -0.78 11.83
N THR A 124 -6.51 -1.77 10.99
CA THR A 124 -6.25 -3.18 11.31
C THR A 124 -4.77 -3.46 11.46
N LEU A 125 -3.92 -2.94 10.57
CA LEU A 125 -2.46 -3.10 10.66
C LEU A 125 -1.90 -2.43 11.92
N GLN A 126 -2.35 -1.20 12.24
CA GLN A 126 -1.94 -0.53 13.48
C GLN A 126 -2.34 -1.35 14.71
N PHE A 127 -3.58 -1.86 14.75
CA PHE A 127 -4.04 -2.71 15.84
C PHE A 127 -3.14 -3.95 16.01
N LEU A 128 -2.75 -4.61 14.91
CA LEU A 128 -1.83 -5.75 14.97
C LEU A 128 -0.43 -5.34 15.47
N GLN A 129 0.09 -4.17 15.08
CA GLN A 129 1.35 -3.65 15.63
C GLN A 129 1.27 -3.47 17.14
N ASP A 130 0.17 -2.89 17.62
CA ASP A 130 -0.05 -2.62 19.05
C ASP A 130 -0.22 -3.90 19.88
N GLN A 131 -0.72 -4.98 19.28
CA GLN A 131 -0.79 -6.30 19.93
C GLN A 131 0.58 -7.01 20.04
N HIS A 132 1.63 -6.47 19.41
CA HIS A 132 2.96 -7.11 19.35
C HIS A 132 2.91 -8.57 18.90
N VAL A 133 2.13 -8.85 17.84
CA VAL A 133 1.93 -10.22 17.36
C VAL A 133 3.25 -10.91 17.04
N HIS A 134 3.42 -12.14 17.54
CA HIS A 134 4.56 -12.98 17.23
C HIS A 134 4.17 -14.12 16.29
N GLY A 135 5.12 -14.58 15.47
CA GLY A 135 4.97 -15.77 14.65
C GLY A 135 4.65 -15.53 13.17
N PHE A 136 4.38 -14.29 12.76
CA PHE A 136 4.34 -13.89 11.35
C PHE A 136 4.69 -12.42 11.20
N VAL A 137 5.10 -12.04 9.99
CA VAL A 137 5.42 -10.66 9.61
C VAL A 137 4.27 -10.11 8.79
N PHE A 138 3.94 -8.85 9.01
CA PHE A 138 2.96 -8.12 8.22
C PHE A 138 3.54 -6.76 7.80
N PRO A 139 2.95 -6.10 6.79
CA PRO A 139 3.50 -4.86 6.26
C PRO A 139 3.45 -3.69 7.25
N ASP A 140 4.46 -2.82 7.17
CA ASP A 140 4.45 -1.51 7.80
C ASP A 140 3.69 -0.51 6.91
N VAL A 141 2.90 0.37 7.52
CA VAL A 141 2.18 1.42 6.79
C VAL A 141 3.09 2.64 6.61
N TYR A 142 3.39 2.97 5.35
CA TYR A 142 4.12 4.20 5.02
C TYR A 142 3.19 5.41 4.94
N ALA A 143 2.02 5.25 4.31
CA ALA A 143 1.03 6.31 4.17
C ALA A 143 -0.35 5.75 3.81
N HIS A 144 -1.40 6.52 4.11
CA HIS A 144 -2.75 6.27 3.62
C HIS A 144 -3.46 7.60 3.39
N PHE A 145 -4.38 7.64 2.42
CA PHE A 145 -5.19 8.82 2.14
C PHE A 145 -6.45 8.47 1.34
N GLU A 146 -7.45 9.34 1.37
CA GLU A 146 -8.67 9.20 0.57
C GLU A 146 -8.78 10.36 -0.43
N CYS A 147 -9.12 10.03 -1.67
CA CYS A 147 -9.30 11.00 -2.75
C CYS A 147 -10.28 10.44 -3.77
N ASP A 148 -11.20 11.27 -4.26
CA ASP A 148 -12.18 10.90 -5.30
C ASP A 148 -12.92 9.58 -4.98
N SER A 149 -13.44 9.38 -3.77
CA SER A 149 -14.12 8.12 -3.39
C SER A 149 -13.23 6.86 -3.53
N ARG A 150 -11.91 7.02 -3.39
CA ARG A 150 -10.92 5.95 -3.33
C ARG A 150 -10.11 6.08 -2.07
N TYR A 151 -9.74 4.93 -1.54
CA TYR A 151 -8.79 4.81 -0.46
C TYR A 151 -7.49 4.27 -1.02
N PHE A 152 -6.39 4.94 -0.67
CA PHE A 152 -5.03 4.55 -1.00
C PHE A 152 -4.30 4.14 0.27
N LEU A 153 -3.55 3.04 0.17
CA LEU A 153 -2.69 2.52 1.23
C LEU A 153 -1.33 2.16 0.64
N ILE A 154 -0.27 2.69 1.23
CA ILE A 154 1.11 2.45 0.84
C ILE A 154 1.77 1.72 1.99
N VAL A 155 2.26 0.52 1.72
CA VAL A 155 2.81 -0.40 2.73
C VAL A 155 4.13 -1.00 2.29
N SER A 156 4.96 -1.41 3.25
CA SER A 156 6.19 -2.14 2.97
C SER A 156 5.92 -3.48 2.29
N ARG A 157 6.86 -3.91 1.47
CA ARG A 157 6.86 -5.27 0.92
C ARG A 157 7.33 -6.24 2.01
N VAL A 158 6.53 -7.24 2.29
CA VAL A 158 6.96 -8.39 3.10
C VAL A 158 7.76 -9.32 2.19
N GLU A 159 9.01 -9.61 2.57
CA GLU A 159 9.85 -10.54 1.84
C GLU A 159 9.30 -11.96 1.91
N GLY A 160 9.45 -12.69 0.80
CA GLY A 160 9.03 -14.08 0.71
C GLY A 160 8.53 -14.46 -0.68
N GLN A 161 8.05 -15.69 -0.75
CA GLN A 161 7.39 -16.26 -1.92
C GLN A 161 5.92 -16.52 -1.57
N LEU A 162 5.03 -16.36 -2.54
CA LEU A 162 3.64 -16.74 -2.34
C LEU A 162 3.54 -18.24 -2.08
N LEU A 163 2.73 -18.63 -1.09
CA LEU A 163 2.56 -20.03 -0.74
C LEU A 163 2.06 -20.84 -1.95
N GLU A 164 1.18 -20.28 -2.78
CA GLU A 164 0.68 -20.91 -4.02
C GLU A 164 1.80 -21.26 -5.01
N GLU A 165 2.81 -20.39 -5.15
CA GLU A 165 3.94 -20.63 -6.06
C GLU A 165 4.88 -21.71 -5.52
N ALA A 166 5.09 -21.72 -4.20
CA ALA A 166 5.97 -22.69 -3.56
C ALA A 166 5.30 -24.07 -3.39
N TRP A 167 3.97 -24.12 -3.21
CA TRP A 167 3.19 -25.31 -2.86
C TRP A 167 3.44 -26.54 -3.74
N PRO A 168 3.55 -26.44 -5.08
CA PRO A 168 3.77 -27.60 -5.95
C PRO A 168 5.11 -28.29 -5.70
N SER A 169 6.12 -27.54 -5.24
CA SER A 169 7.48 -28.04 -4.97
C SER A 169 7.67 -28.61 -3.57
N MET A 170 6.72 -28.37 -2.65
CA MET A 170 6.81 -28.82 -1.28
C MET A 170 6.48 -30.30 -1.14
N ASP A 171 7.24 -30.99 -0.29
CA ASP A 171 6.86 -32.31 0.18
C ASP A 171 5.70 -32.25 1.20
N GLU A 172 5.15 -33.40 1.52
CA GLU A 172 4.01 -33.54 2.41
C GLU A 172 4.32 -33.08 3.84
N THR A 173 5.56 -33.23 4.31
CA THR A 173 5.97 -32.79 5.64
C THR A 173 5.92 -31.27 5.74
N LEU A 174 6.47 -30.57 4.73
CA LEU A 174 6.51 -29.13 4.68
C LEU A 174 5.11 -28.53 4.46
N ARG A 175 4.26 -29.18 3.66
CA ARG A 175 2.84 -28.79 3.53
C ARG A 175 2.10 -28.85 4.86
N ARG A 176 2.22 -29.96 5.61
CA ARG A 176 1.62 -30.08 6.94
C ARG A 176 2.13 -29.02 7.90
N TYR A 177 3.43 -28.73 7.86
CA TYR A 177 4.01 -27.66 8.65
C TYR A 177 3.35 -26.31 8.35
N TYR A 178 3.22 -25.91 7.08
CA TYR A 178 2.58 -24.64 6.73
C TYR A 178 1.09 -24.60 7.02
N ILE A 179 0.37 -25.72 6.85
CA ILE A 179 -1.03 -25.84 7.27
C ILE A 179 -1.15 -25.57 8.78
N GLY A 180 -0.28 -26.21 9.58
CA GLY A 180 -0.21 -25.99 11.03
C GLY A 180 0.05 -24.53 11.36
N LYS A 181 1.04 -23.91 10.71
CA LYS A 181 1.37 -22.48 10.91
C LYS A 181 0.20 -21.56 10.58
N VAL A 182 -0.49 -21.77 9.46
CA VAL A 182 -1.67 -20.96 9.10
C VAL A 182 -2.79 -21.16 10.13
N ALA A 183 -3.03 -22.39 10.57
CA ALA A 183 -4.03 -22.67 11.60
C ALA A 183 -3.70 -21.98 12.93
N ASP A 184 -2.44 -22.02 13.37
CA ASP A 184 -1.97 -21.35 14.58
C ASP A 184 -2.15 -19.83 14.49
N ILE A 185 -1.79 -19.23 13.34
CA ILE A 185 -1.97 -17.79 13.10
C ILE A 185 -3.46 -17.43 13.18
N CYS A 186 -4.33 -18.15 12.47
CA CYS A 186 -5.77 -17.92 12.50
C CYS A 186 -6.34 -18.07 13.92
N HIS A 187 -5.89 -19.07 14.66
CA HIS A 187 -6.29 -19.28 16.05
C HIS A 187 -5.90 -18.09 16.92
N ASN A 188 -4.65 -17.64 16.83
CA ASN A 188 -4.14 -16.51 17.60
C ASN A 188 -4.87 -15.20 17.25
N LEU A 189 -5.07 -14.92 15.96
CA LEU A 189 -5.79 -13.72 15.51
C LEU A 189 -7.25 -13.71 15.99
N ALA A 190 -7.89 -14.87 16.08
CA ALA A 190 -9.28 -14.99 16.52
C ALA A 190 -9.48 -14.73 18.02
N VAL A 191 -8.43 -14.79 18.84
CA VAL A 191 -8.49 -14.46 20.28
C VAL A 191 -8.77 -12.97 20.47
N TRP A 192 -8.26 -12.12 19.60
CA TRP A 192 -8.44 -10.68 19.70
C TRP A 192 -9.79 -10.27 19.12
N LYS A 193 -10.69 -9.87 20.00
CA LYS A 193 -11.91 -9.17 19.62
C LYS A 193 -11.65 -7.68 19.79
N GLY A 194 -11.99 -6.89 18.77
CA GLY A 194 -12.03 -5.44 18.95
C GLY A 194 -13.01 -5.13 20.07
N ASP A 195 -12.64 -4.21 20.97
CA ASP A 195 -13.61 -3.64 21.89
C ASP A 195 -14.76 -3.10 21.05
N THR A 196 -15.97 -3.56 21.36
CA THR A 196 -17.17 -3.03 20.73
C THR A 196 -17.34 -1.63 21.32
N SER A 197 -16.67 -0.65 20.74
CA SER A 197 -16.91 0.74 21.10
C SER A 197 -18.36 1.04 20.74
N ALA A 198 -19.19 1.05 21.78
CA ALA A 198 -20.59 1.42 21.71
C ALA A 198 -20.70 2.85 21.16
N ALA A 199 -21.60 3.00 20.19
CA ALA A 199 -22.30 4.19 19.69
C ALA A 199 -21.75 5.58 20.05
#